data_AF-A0AAP3EMH7-F1
#
_entry.id   AF-A0AAP3EMH7-F1
#
_cell.length_a   1.000
_cell.length_b   1.000
_cell.length_c   1.000
_cell.angle_alpha   90.00
_cell.angle_beta   90.00
_cell.angle_gamma   90.00
#
_symmetry.space_group_name_H-M   'P 1'
#
loop_
_entity.id
_entity.type
_entity.pdbx_description
1 polymer ?
#
loop_
_entity_poly.entity_id
_entity_poly.type
_entity_poly.pdbx_seq_one_letter_code
_entity_poly.pdbx_strand_id
1 'polypeptide(L)'
;FIYPTVESYAQAVEAARPSLNVGTLIGHTALRNNHMDDLFRPATVDEIAAMRADLRLALSQGALGLSSGLAYATAFQATTEEVMALAEELAGEKGVYTTHLRSEFEPILDALD
;
A
#
# COMPACT_ATOMS: atom_id res chain seq x y z
N PHE A 1 6.96 -7.65 -10.67
CA PHE A 1 5.62 -8.24 -10.54
C PHE A 1 5.12 -8.77 -11.89
N ILE A 2 4.30 -9.83 -11.93
CA ILE A 2 3.68 -10.32 -13.19
C ILE A 2 2.68 -9.29 -13.74
N TYR A 3 1.98 -8.59 -12.84
CA TYR A 3 1.12 -7.45 -13.16
C TYR A 3 1.82 -6.17 -12.68
N PRO A 4 2.37 -5.35 -13.58
CA PRO A 4 3.09 -4.13 -13.21
C PRO A 4 2.18 -2.99 -12.76
N THR A 5 0.89 -3.02 -13.10
CA THR A 5 -0.09 -1.98 -12.78
C THR A 5 -1.42 -2.57 -12.33
N VAL A 6 -2.26 -1.77 -11.66
CA VAL A 6 -3.63 -2.17 -11.29
C VAL A 6 -4.45 -2.45 -12.52
N GLU A 7 -4.32 -1.62 -13.56
CA GLU A 7 -4.99 -1.84 -14.84
C GLU A 7 -4.64 -3.22 -15.43
N SER A 8 -3.36 -3.60 -15.45
CA SER A 8 -2.94 -4.92 -15.96
C SER A 8 -3.48 -6.08 -15.13
N TYR A 9 -3.59 -5.89 -13.80
CA TYR A 9 -4.22 -6.87 -12.92
C TYR A 9 -5.74 -6.94 -13.14
N ALA A 10 -6.41 -5.79 -13.28
CA ALA A 10 -7.85 -5.71 -13.53
C ALA A 10 -8.21 -6.40 -14.85
N GLN A 11 -7.45 -6.18 -15.92
CA GLN A 11 -7.64 -6.88 -17.19
C GLN A 11 -7.51 -8.40 -17.05
N ALA A 12 -6.56 -8.88 -16.24
CA ALA A 12 -6.40 -10.30 -15.98
C ALA A 12 -7.58 -10.88 -15.18
N VAL A 13 -8.09 -10.14 -14.18
CA VAL A 13 -9.29 -10.51 -13.42
C VAL A 13 -10.53 -10.54 -14.33
N GLU A 14 -10.71 -9.54 -15.19
CA GLU A 14 -11.81 -9.48 -16.16
C GLU A 14 -11.78 -10.67 -17.12
N ALA A 15 -10.59 -10.99 -17.66
CA ALA A 15 -10.40 -12.15 -18.54
C ALA A 15 -10.72 -13.48 -17.85
N ALA A 16 -10.43 -13.60 -16.55
CA ALA A 16 -10.73 -14.79 -15.76
C ALA A 16 -12.22 -14.95 -15.43
N ARG A 17 -13.02 -13.87 -15.54
CA ARG A 17 -14.48 -13.85 -15.30
C ARG A 17 -14.90 -14.53 -13.98
N PRO A 18 -14.45 -14.03 -12.81
CA PRO A 18 -14.85 -14.59 -11.52
C PRO A 18 -16.37 -14.51 -11.33
N SER A 19 -16.93 -15.43 -10.55
CA SER A 19 -18.35 -15.43 -10.17
C SER A 19 -18.70 -14.39 -9.10
N LEU A 20 -17.69 -13.69 -8.57
CA LEU A 20 -17.80 -12.71 -7.50
C LEU A 20 -17.20 -11.37 -7.95
N ASN A 21 -17.62 -10.30 -7.29
CA ASN A 21 -16.99 -8.99 -7.44
C ASN A 21 -15.59 -8.99 -6.83
N VAL A 22 -14.66 -8.23 -7.43
CA VAL A 22 -13.29 -8.07 -6.93
C VAL A 22 -13.03 -6.58 -6.72
N GLY A 23 -12.64 -6.21 -5.51
CA GLY A 23 -12.16 -4.87 -5.15
C GLY A 23 -10.71 -4.97 -4.68
N THR A 24 -9.83 -4.09 -5.18
CA THR A 24 -8.39 -4.21 -4.97
C THR A 24 -7.87 -3.05 -4.13
N LEU A 25 -7.06 -3.36 -3.11
CA LEU A 25 -6.23 -2.40 -2.39
C LEU A 25 -4.77 -2.58 -2.78
N ILE A 26 -3.99 -1.51 -2.73
CA ILE A 26 -2.54 -1.56 -2.95
C ILE A 26 -1.84 -1.86 -1.63
N GLY A 27 -0.96 -2.85 -1.65
CA GLY A 27 -0.14 -3.16 -0.48
C GLY A 27 1.03 -2.20 -0.33
N HIS A 28 1.16 -1.57 0.83
CA HIS A 28 2.30 -0.74 1.21
C HIS A 28 3.64 -1.47 1.04
N THR A 29 3.74 -2.74 1.46
CA THR A 29 4.95 -3.54 1.24
C THR A 29 5.26 -3.75 -0.24
N ALA A 30 4.25 -3.85 -1.12
CA ALA A 30 4.48 -3.95 -2.56
C ALA A 30 5.06 -2.65 -3.12
N LEU A 31 4.60 -1.49 -2.64
CA LEU A 31 5.18 -0.19 -2.97
C LEU A 31 6.63 -0.10 -2.51
N ARG A 32 6.94 -0.47 -1.26
CA ARG A 32 8.33 -0.51 -0.77
C ARG A 32 9.20 -1.42 -1.62
N ASN A 33 8.72 -2.61 -1.96
CA ASN A 33 9.46 -3.58 -2.77
C ASN A 33 9.72 -3.10 -4.21
N ASN A 34 8.95 -2.14 -4.74
CA ASN A 34 9.21 -1.57 -6.06
C ASN A 34 10.38 -0.58 -6.06
N HIS A 35 10.63 0.10 -4.94
CA HIS A 35 11.52 1.26 -4.89
C HIS A 35 12.69 1.12 -3.93
N MET A 36 12.65 0.19 -2.99
CA MET A 36 13.68 -0.01 -1.98
C MET A 36 14.47 -1.30 -2.24
N ASP A 37 15.79 -1.17 -2.30
CA ASP A 37 16.71 -2.32 -2.40
C ASP A 37 16.84 -3.10 -1.07
N ASP A 38 16.50 -2.46 0.06
CA ASP A 38 16.49 -3.07 1.39
C ASP A 38 15.25 -2.61 2.17
N LEU A 39 14.39 -3.57 2.52
CA LEU A 39 13.15 -3.32 3.25
C LEU A 39 13.34 -3.17 4.77
N PHE A 40 14.53 -3.46 5.31
CA PHE A 40 14.82 -3.44 6.75
C PHE A 40 15.40 -2.13 7.26
N ARG A 41 15.09 -1.02 6.57
CA ARG A 41 15.40 0.36 6.96
C ARG A 41 14.22 1.30 6.67
N PRO A 42 14.21 2.52 7.20
CA PRO A 42 13.29 3.56 6.73
C PRO A 42 13.44 3.85 5.24
N ALA A 43 12.34 4.21 4.57
CA ALA A 43 12.38 4.72 3.20
C ALA A 43 12.98 6.13 3.17
N THR A 44 13.74 6.43 2.13
CA THR A 44 14.23 7.78 1.82
C THR A 44 13.11 8.64 1.24
N VAL A 45 13.32 9.95 1.21
CA VAL A 45 12.34 10.90 0.65
C VAL A 45 12.02 10.58 -0.81
N ASP A 46 13.02 10.20 -1.61
CA ASP A 46 12.84 9.87 -3.03
C ASP A 46 12.07 8.56 -3.21
N GLU A 47 12.35 7.55 -2.39
CA GLU A 47 11.60 6.29 -2.37
C GLU A 47 10.14 6.52 -1.98
N ILE A 48 9.88 7.37 -0.97
CA ILE A 48 8.51 7.76 -0.58
C ILE A 48 7.81 8.48 -1.74
N ALA A 49 8.48 9.42 -2.40
CA ALA A 49 7.92 10.13 -3.54
C ALA A 49 7.55 9.19 -4.69
N ALA A 50 8.40 8.18 -4.97
CA ALA A 50 8.14 7.16 -5.98
C ALA A 50 6.97 6.25 -5.58
N MET A 51 6.90 5.79 -4.32
CA MET A 51 5.77 5.03 -3.80
C MET A 51 4.45 5.80 -3.90
N ARG A 52 4.46 7.11 -3.63
CA ARG A 52 3.28 7.99 -3.80
C ARG A 52 2.85 8.07 -5.26
N ALA A 53 3.80 8.15 -6.21
CA ALA A 53 3.48 8.19 -7.63
C ALA A 53 2.80 6.89 -8.09
N ASP A 54 3.33 5.72 -7.67
CA ASP A 54 2.71 4.42 -7.95
C ASP A 54 1.31 4.32 -7.34
N LEU A 55 1.12 4.81 -6.11
CA LEU A 55 -0.17 4.79 -5.44
C LEU A 55 -1.19 5.69 -6.17
N ARG A 56 -0.82 6.90 -6.58
CA ARG A 56 -1.70 7.77 -7.39
C ARG A 56 -2.12 7.10 -8.69
N LEU A 57 -1.17 6.48 -9.39
CA LEU A 57 -1.47 5.76 -10.63
C LEU A 57 -2.46 4.62 -10.35
N ALA A 58 -2.19 3.82 -9.33
CA ALA A 58 -3.06 2.71 -8.95
C ALA A 58 -4.48 3.15 -8.58
N LEU A 59 -4.64 4.24 -7.83
CA LEU A 59 -5.94 4.81 -7.49
C LEU A 59 -6.68 5.30 -8.75
N SER A 60 -6.00 6.00 -9.66
CA SER A 60 -6.58 6.44 -10.94
C SER A 60 -7.01 5.27 -11.84
N GLN A 61 -6.44 4.09 -11.62
CA GLN A 61 -6.76 2.84 -12.31
C GLN A 61 -7.84 2.02 -11.59
N GLY A 62 -8.47 2.55 -10.54
CA GLY A 62 -9.59 1.92 -9.86
C GLY A 62 -9.24 1.11 -8.62
N ALA A 63 -8.02 1.23 -8.08
CA ALA A 63 -7.75 0.72 -6.73
C ALA A 63 -8.64 1.45 -5.71
N LEU A 64 -9.18 0.70 -4.75
CA LEU A 64 -10.09 1.23 -3.74
C LEU A 64 -9.36 1.92 -2.57
N GLY A 65 -8.03 1.80 -2.51
CA GLY A 65 -7.24 2.37 -1.42
C GLY A 65 -5.91 1.66 -1.17
N LEU A 66 -5.38 1.87 0.03
CA LEU A 66 -4.10 1.35 0.51
C LEU A 66 -4.32 0.37 1.66
N SER A 67 -3.55 -0.71 1.69
CA SER A 67 -3.40 -1.59 2.84
C SER A 67 -1.96 -1.57 3.36
N SER A 68 -1.79 -1.62 4.69
CA SER A 68 -0.49 -1.77 5.34
C SER A 68 -0.45 -2.99 6.25
N GLY A 69 0.76 -3.46 6.54
CA GLY A 69 1.00 -4.57 7.45
C GLY A 69 2.24 -4.34 8.29
N LEU A 70 2.12 -3.41 9.25
CA LEU A 70 3.25 -2.81 9.96
C LEU A 70 3.89 -3.76 10.99
N ALA A 71 3.21 -4.84 11.37
CA ALA A 71 3.78 -5.90 12.20
C ALA A 71 4.78 -6.79 11.42
N TYR A 72 4.71 -6.83 10.08
CA TYR A 72 5.59 -7.67 9.28
C TYR A 72 6.97 -7.07 9.13
N ALA A 73 8.01 -7.91 9.18
CA ALA A 73 9.40 -7.47 9.17
C ALA A 73 9.77 -6.57 7.96
N THR A 74 9.13 -6.79 6.80
CA THR A 74 9.33 -6.00 5.57
C THR A 74 8.74 -4.59 5.60
N ALA A 75 7.85 -4.29 6.54
CA ALA A 75 7.23 -2.98 6.74
C ALA A 75 7.43 -2.45 8.18
N PHE A 76 8.06 -3.22 9.06
CA PHE A 76 8.29 -2.86 10.46
C PHE A 76 9.12 -1.58 10.62
N GLN A 77 10.02 -1.31 9.68
CA GLN A 77 10.86 -0.09 9.67
C GLN A 77 10.20 1.10 8.95
N ALA A 78 8.96 0.97 8.49
CA ALA A 78 8.20 2.10 7.96
C ALA A 78 7.87 3.07 9.07
N THR A 79 8.24 4.34 8.88
CA THR A 79 7.95 5.39 9.87
C THR A 79 6.50 5.86 9.74
N THR A 80 6.00 6.55 10.76
CA THR A 80 4.66 7.15 10.70
C THR A 80 4.58 8.18 9.57
N GLU A 81 5.64 8.95 9.33
CA GLU A 81 5.70 9.94 8.25
C GLU A 81 5.61 9.28 6.86
N GLU A 82 6.27 8.13 6.66
CA GLU A 82 6.15 7.34 5.42
C GLU A 82 4.69 6.92 5.18
N VAL A 83 4.03 6.38 6.20
CA VAL A 83 2.64 5.92 6.11
C VAL A 83 1.68 7.09 5.88
N MET A 84 1.86 8.19 6.61
CA MET A 84 1.07 9.41 6.46
C MET A 84 1.18 9.99 5.04
N ALA A 85 2.40 10.08 4.50
CA ALA A 85 2.64 10.61 3.16
C ALA A 85 1.93 9.80 2.07
N LEU A 86 1.78 8.49 2.26
CA LEU A 86 1.00 7.63 1.36
C LEU A 86 -0.50 7.76 1.60
N ALA A 87 -0.93 7.84 2.86
CA ALA A 87 -2.34 8.00 3.20
C ALA A 87 -2.94 9.32 2.67
N GLU A 88 -2.15 10.38 2.55
CA GLU A 88 -2.54 11.65 1.92
C GLU A 88 -3.08 11.47 0.49
N GLU A 89 -2.55 10.50 -0.27
CA GLU A 89 -2.98 10.24 -1.65
C GLU A 89 -4.42 9.72 -1.76
N LEU A 90 -4.92 9.12 -0.69
CA LEU A 90 -6.26 8.55 -0.65
C LEU A 90 -7.36 9.62 -0.70
N ALA A 91 -7.04 10.85 -0.29
CA ALA A 91 -8.01 11.94 -0.21
C ALA A 91 -8.61 12.31 -1.58
N GLY A 92 -7.81 12.26 -2.64
CA GLY A 92 -8.25 12.62 -4.00
C GLY A 92 -9.36 11.71 -4.54
N GLU A 93 -9.27 10.42 -4.24
CA GLU A 93 -10.16 9.37 -4.78
C GLU A 93 -11.12 8.77 -3.75
N LYS A 94 -11.21 9.37 -2.54
CA LYS A 94 -11.97 8.83 -1.39
C LYS A 94 -11.59 7.37 -1.07
N GLY A 95 -10.31 7.05 -1.24
CA GLY A 95 -9.78 5.72 -1.00
C GLY A 95 -9.79 5.36 0.49
N VAL A 96 -9.88 4.07 0.78
CA VAL A 96 -9.80 3.57 2.16
C VAL A 96 -8.36 3.28 2.57
N TYR A 97 -8.03 3.55 3.82
CA TYR A 97 -6.83 3.01 4.45
C TYR A 97 -7.24 1.82 5.31
N THR A 98 -6.59 0.68 5.08
CA THR A 98 -6.72 -0.51 5.92
C THR A 98 -5.36 -0.88 6.48
N THR A 99 -5.29 -1.36 7.71
CA THR A 99 -4.02 -1.64 8.37
C THR A 99 -4.12 -2.92 9.18
N HIS A 100 -3.10 -3.76 9.04
CA HIS A 100 -2.71 -4.66 10.11
C HIS A 100 -1.70 -3.89 10.96
N LEU A 101 -2.13 -3.55 12.18
CA LEU A 101 -1.44 -2.63 13.08
C LEU A 101 -0.01 -3.09 13.39
N ARG A 102 0.83 -2.15 13.83
CA ARG A 102 2.21 -2.45 14.21
C ARG A 102 2.30 -3.43 15.38
N SER A 103 1.30 -3.38 16.27
CA SER A 103 1.09 -4.35 17.34
C SER A 103 -0.40 -4.47 17.63
N GLU A 104 -0.82 -5.69 17.95
CA GLU A 104 -2.16 -6.00 18.49
C GLU A 104 -2.08 -6.51 19.94
N PHE A 105 -0.92 -6.35 20.58
CA PHE A 105 -0.63 -6.76 21.96
C PHE A 105 -0.51 -5.55 22.89
N GLU A 106 0.37 -5.59 23.89
CA GLU A 106 0.52 -4.55 24.92
C GLU A 106 0.62 -3.11 24.36
N PRO A 107 1.40 -2.80 23.31
CA PRO A 107 1.47 -1.45 22.75
C PRO A 107 0.40 -1.18 21.67
N ILE A 108 -0.81 -1.72 21.80
CA ILE A 108 -1.89 -1.50 20.81
C ILE A 108 -2.34 -0.03 20.73
N LEU A 109 -2.32 0.70 21.84
CA LEU A 109 -2.71 2.13 21.85
C LEU A 109 -1.72 2.96 21.03
N ASP A 110 -0.42 2.78 21.27
CA ASP A 110 0.64 3.41 20.47
C ASP A 110 0.59 3.00 18.99
N ALA A 111 0.01 1.84 18.66
CA ALA A 111 -0.16 1.38 17.29
C ALA A 111 -1.38 1.99 16.58
N LEU A 112 -2.31 2.57 17.32
CA LEU A 112 -3.50 3.27 16.79
C LEU A 112 -3.27 4.77 16.57
N ASP A 113 -2.31 5.36 17.28
CA ASP A 113 -1.90 6.76 17.16
C ASP A 113 -1.02 7.01 15.93
#